data_AF-A0A843LHT5-F1
#
_entry.id   AF-A0A843LHT5-F1
#
_cell.length_a   1.000
_cell.length_b   1.000
_cell.length_c   1.000
_cell.angle_alpha   90.00
_cell.angle_beta   90.00
_cell.angle_gamma   90.00
#
_symmetry.space_group_name_H-M   'P 1'
#
loop_
_entity.id
_entity.type
_entity.pdbx_description
1 polymer ?
#
loop_
_entity_poly.entity_id
_entity_poly.type
_entity_poly.pdbx_seq_one_letter_code
_entity_poly.pdbx_strand_id
1 'polypeptide(L)' 'MLTEDGKAMLTRTVQEYLREHPGNKKEAKRKAIRHFMDYRMAFGGGKVSEKLMKEVEGYIDHVLSF' A
#
# COMPACT_ATOMS: atom_id res chain seq x y z
N MET A 1 8.97 10.19 -2.26
CA MET A 1 9.51 8.92 -2.78
C MET A 1 9.05 7.82 -1.85
N LEU A 2 8.54 6.72 -2.39
CA LEU A 2 8.19 5.52 -1.64
C LEU A 2 9.46 4.87 -1.07
N THR A 3 9.53 4.72 0.25
CA THR A 3 10.67 4.12 0.95
C THR A 3 10.60 2.59 0.96
N GLU A 4 11.73 1.93 1.24
CA GLU A 4 11.76 0.45 1.37
C GLU A 4 10.86 -0.04 2.50
N ASP A 5 10.82 0.65 3.64
CA ASP A 5 9.88 0.34 4.72
C ASP A 5 8.42 0.47 4.28
N GLY A 6 8.12 1.48 3.46
CA GLY A 6 6.81 1.66 2.85
C GLY A 6 6.45 0.50 1.91
N LYS A 7 7.39 0.05 1.09
CA LYS A 7 7.21 -1.12 0.22
C LYS A 7 6.98 -2.41 1.02
N ALA A 8 7.77 -2.65 2.06
CA ALA A 8 7.63 -3.81 2.93
C ALA A 8 6.25 -3.84 3.61
N MET A 9 5.80 -2.68 4.13
CA MET A 9 4.47 -2.53 4.72
C MET A 9 3.35 -2.79 3.70
N LEU A 10 3.45 -2.23 2.50
CA LEU A 10 2.46 -2.42 1.44
C LEU A 10 2.35 -3.90 1.05
N THR A 11 3.49 -4.55 0.78
CA THR A 11 3.56 -5.97 0.45
C THR A 11 2.93 -6.83 1.53
N ARG A 12 3.33 -6.60 2.78
CA ARG A 12 2.78 -7.32 3.93
C ARG A 12 1.27 -7.14 4.06
N THR A 13 0.77 -5.90 3.94
CA THR A 13 -0.66 -5.60 4.06
C THR A 13 -1.48 -6.30 2.97
N VAL A 14 -0.98 -6.32 1.73
CA VAL A 14 -1.62 -7.02 0.61
C VAL A 14 -1.64 -8.53 0.86
N GLN A 15 -0.50 -9.11 1.24
CA GLN A 15 -0.37 -10.55 1.46
C GLN A 15 -1.22 -11.05 2.64
N GLU A 16 -1.22 -10.32 3.76
CA GLU A 16 -2.05 -10.65 4.93
C GLU A 16 -3.54 -10.62 4.55
N TYR A 17 -3.99 -9.59 3.83
CA TYR A 17 -5.38 -9.52 3.39
C TYR A 17 -5.76 -10.63 2.41
N LEU A 18 -4.92 -10.92 1.41
CA LEU A 18 -5.21 -11.98 0.45
C LEU A 18 -5.13 -13.39 1.04
N ARG A 19 -4.35 -13.58 2.12
CA ARG A 19 -4.34 -14.84 2.88
C ARG A 19 -5.69 -15.11 3.54
N GLU A 20 -6.35 -14.08 4.06
CA GLU A 20 -7.67 -14.18 4.69
C GLU A 20 -8.82 -14.15 3.66
N HIS A 21 -8.62 -13.43 2.56
CA HIS A 21 -9.62 -13.22 1.51
C HIS A 21 -9.05 -13.52 0.12
N PRO A 22 -8.85 -14.80 -0.24
CA PRO A 22 -8.27 -15.18 -1.52
C PRO A 22 -9.04 -14.59 -2.71
N GLY A 23 -8.32 -14.05 -3.69
CA GLY A 23 -8.90 -13.50 -4.91
C GLY A 23 -9.48 -12.09 -4.80
N ASN A 24 -9.62 -11.51 -3.60
CA ASN A 24 -10.16 -10.16 -3.42
C ASN A 24 -9.08 -9.06 -3.59
N LYS A 25 -8.45 -9.01 -4.77
CA LYS A 25 -7.35 -8.08 -5.09
C LYS A 25 -7.75 -6.60 -4.99
N LYS A 26 -9.00 -6.27 -5.35
CA LYS A 26 -9.52 -4.89 -5.30
C LYS A 26 -9.53 -4.35 -3.87
N GLU A 27 -10.04 -5.12 -2.92
CA GLU A 27 -10.10 -4.69 -1.53
C GLU A 27 -8.72 -4.74 -0.86
N ALA A 28 -7.86 -5.69 -1.25
CA ALA A 28 -6.45 -5.71 -0.84
C ALA A 28 -5.74 -4.40 -1.19
N LYS A 29 -5.90 -3.92 -2.44
CA LYS A 29 -5.36 -2.62 -2.89
C LYS A 29 -5.87 -1.47 -2.04
N ARG A 30 -7.19 -1.41 -1.85
CA ARG A 30 -7.84 -0.34 -1.07
C ARG A 30 -7.31 -0.30 0.38
N LYS A 31 -7.15 -1.47 1.01
CA LYS A 31 -6.64 -1.59 2.38
C LYS A 31 -5.18 -1.15 2.47
N ALA A 32 -4.34 -1.57 1.52
CA ALA A 32 -2.93 -1.18 1.47
C ALA A 32 -2.74 0.33 1.28
N ILE A 33 -3.50 0.96 0.38
CA ILE A 33 -3.50 2.42 0.20
C ILE A 33 -3.88 3.13 1.51
N ARG A 34 -4.97 2.71 2.15
CA ARG A 34 -5.42 3.32 3.41
C ARG A 34 -4.35 3.18 4.50
N HIS A 35 -3.80 1.98 4.66
CA HIS A 35 -2.76 1.73 5.68
C HIS A 35 -1.53 2.63 5.46
N PHE A 36 -1.10 2.81 4.21
CA PHE A 36 0.01 3.71 3.89
C PHE A 36 -0.30 5.17 4.24
N MET A 37 -1.51 5.65 3.94
CA MET A 37 -1.93 7.02 4.26
C MET A 37 -1.99 7.24 5.78
N ASP A 38 -2.58 6.30 6.51
CA ASP A 38 -2.71 6.36 7.97
C ASP A 38 -1.33 6.36 8.64
N TYR A 39 -0.44 5.46 8.21
CA TYR A 39 0.96 5.43 8.65
C TYR A 39 1.64 6.78 8.43
N ARG A 40 1.55 7.34 7.23
CA ARG A 40 2.22 8.61 6.91
C ARG A 40 1.69 9.78 7.76
N MET A 41 0.38 9.82 8.03
CA MET A 41 -0.22 10.83 8.90
C MET A 41 0.27 10.68 10.35
N ALA A 42 0.37 9.45 10.85
CA ALA A 42 0.81 9.18 12.22
C ALA A 42 2.29 9.55 12.46
N PHE A 43 3.16 9.35 11.47
CA PHE A 43 4.61 9.56 11.60
C PHE A 43 5.10 10.89 10.99
N GLY A 44 4.23 11.91 10.92
CA GLY A 44 4.62 13.27 10.54
C GLY A 44 4.98 13.46 9.06
N GLY A 45 4.67 12.49 8.20
CA GLY A 45 4.90 12.63 6.76
C GLY A 45 3.96 13.64 6.10
N GLY A 46 2.86 14.03 6.76
CA GLY A 46 1.89 14.99 6.24
C GLY A 46 1.17 14.51 4.97
N LYS A 47 0.56 15.43 4.23
CA LYS A 47 -0.20 15.09 3.02
C LYS A 47 0.67 14.35 2.00
N VAL A 48 0.10 13.30 1.39
CA VAL A 48 0.71 12.55 0.28
C VAL A 48 0.65 13.42 -0.97
N SER A 49 1.77 13.61 -1.67
CA SER A 49 1.76 14.27 -2.98
C SER A 49 1.22 13.32 -4.05
N GLU A 50 0.65 13.87 -5.14
CA GLU A 50 0.15 13.04 -6.25
C GLU A 50 1.23 12.11 -6.83
N LYS A 51 2.48 12.59 -6.91
CA LYS A 51 3.62 11.77 -7.35
C LYS A 51 3.83 10.56 -6.44
N LEU A 52 3.82 10.77 -5.12
CA LEU A 52 3.97 9.69 -4.15
C LEU A 52 2.79 8.73 -4.20
N MET A 53 1.58 9.24 -4.41
CA MET A 53 0.39 8.39 -4.55
C MET A 53 0.50 7.45 -5.76
N LYS A 54 0.97 7.96 -6.91
CA LYS A 54 1.21 7.13 -8.11
C LYS A 54 2.29 6.07 -7.88
N GLU A 55 3.35 6.40 -7.14
CA GLU A 55 4.40 5.42 -6.76
C GLU A 55 3.83 4.30 -5.89
N VAL A 56 2.96 4.64 -4.92
CA VAL A 56 2.29 3.68 -4.04
C VAL A 56 1.34 2.78 -4.82
N GLU A 57 0.46 3.36 -5.64
CA GLU A 57 -0.51 2.60 -6.45
C GLU A 57 0.20 1.65 -7.42
N GLY A 58 1.22 2.14 -8.13
CA GLY A 58 2.00 1.33 -9.05
C GLY A 58 2.75 0.19 -8.37
N TYR A 59 3.28 0.41 -7.16
CA TYR A 59 3.90 -0.66 -6.40
C TYR A 59 2.90 -1.72 -5.94
N ILE A 60 1.72 -1.31 -5.46
CA ILE A 60 0.67 -2.26 -5.06
C ILE A 60 0.20 -3.08 -6.27
N ASP A 61 0.02 -2.45 -7.44
CA ASP A 61 -0.35 -3.15 -8.67
C ASP A 61 0.71 -4.16 -9.10
N HIS A 62 2.00 -3.83 -8.92
CA HIS A 62 3.10 -4.78 -9.11
C HIS A 62 2.96 -5.98 -8.16
N VAL A 63 2.81 -5.76 -6.85
CA VAL A 63 2.65 -6.84 -5.86
C VAL A 63 1.44 -7.73 -6.17
N LEU A 64 0.33 -7.16 -6.63
CA LEU A 64 -0.89 -7.90 -6.97
C LEU A 64 -0.80 -8.70 -8.29
N SER A 65 0.20 -8.42 -9.11
CA SER A 65 0.43 -9.07 -10.40
C SER A 65 1.32 -10.32 -10.30
N PHE A 66 2.04 -10.47 -9.19
CA PHE A 66 2.75 -11.69 -8.80
C PHE A 66 1.84 -12.59 -7.93
#